data_AF-M2XTV5-F1
#
_entry.id   AF-M2XTV5-F1
#
_cell.length_a   1.000
_cell.length_b   1.000
_cell.length_c   1.000
_cell.angle_alpha   90.00
_cell.angle_beta   90.00
_cell.angle_gamma   90.00
#
_symmetry.space_group_name_H-M   'P 1'
#
loop_
_entity.id
_entity.type
_entity.pdbx_description
1 polymer ?
#
loop_
_entity_poly.entity_id
_entity_poly.type
_entity_poly.pdbx_seq_one_letter_code
_entity_poly.pdbx_strand_id
1 'polypeptide(L)'
;MAPVTPLFGASPKTTNREVEHWMNNLNEVQSVINSVEPKLTATGGKWKAVAQHVKEVSDELSQIFNKEDPHFDVIIAGVNSGRKFENAQAEVSKSDMVRERALMRLKKYRDEIEVLRREYKEREKVRERYDHYRVKLDNLEKKGKDQPRIERNQQKLKDAEDAYHAVTAELIQKMETSWKKHVEIFAEASIALWHTQMLMIDEFSKSSEEIRSYVQDYLSNLKTNSGNYTGDRTSSTVEEGADLSKSGGSEEGKFTRPFHDSKHTTENSDSSSPTLEVNGKQGSSSDVYRSMRSTQA
;
A
#
# COMPACT_ATOMS: atom_id res chain seq x y z
N MET A 1 -17.43 -19.82 48.77
CA MET A 1 -16.50 -18.73 48.39
C MET A 1 -17.26 -17.42 48.56
N ALA A 2 -16.78 -16.53 49.42
CA ALA A 2 -17.41 -15.23 49.63
C ALA A 2 -17.11 -14.29 48.44
N PRO A 3 -18.07 -13.46 47.99
CA PRO A 3 -17.85 -12.52 46.90
C PRO A 3 -16.90 -11.42 47.36
N VAL A 4 -15.86 -11.16 46.57
CA VAL A 4 -14.95 -10.04 46.77
C VAL A 4 -15.74 -8.77 46.49
N THR A 5 -16.18 -8.09 47.55
CA THR A 5 -16.85 -6.80 47.45
C THR A 5 -15.84 -5.79 46.90
N PRO A 6 -16.17 -4.98 45.89
CA PRO A 6 -15.34 -3.85 45.54
C PRO A 6 -15.45 -2.83 46.68
N LEU A 7 -14.53 -2.95 47.66
CA LEU A 7 -14.29 -1.87 48.61
C LEU A 7 -13.76 -0.68 47.79
N PHE A 8 -14.27 0.50 48.08
CA PHE A 8 -13.93 1.79 47.47
C PHE A 8 -14.77 2.15 46.22
N GLY A 9 -15.72 3.07 46.43
CA GLY A 9 -16.36 3.81 45.35
C GLY A 9 -15.32 4.46 44.45
N ALA A 10 -15.54 4.39 43.14
CA ALA A 10 -14.61 4.80 42.12
C ALA A 10 -14.29 6.30 42.23
N SER A 11 -13.18 6.64 42.90
CA SER A 11 -12.51 7.92 42.72
C SER A 11 -12.17 8.08 41.23
N PRO A 12 -12.35 9.28 40.64
CA PRO A 12 -11.98 9.50 39.24
C PRO A 12 -10.50 9.17 39.03
N LYS A 13 -10.24 8.29 38.07
CA LYS A 13 -8.88 7.88 37.66
C LYS A 13 -8.14 9.08 37.12
N THR A 14 -6.88 9.24 37.53
CA THR A 14 -6.04 10.30 36.98
C THR A 14 -5.68 9.97 35.53
N THR A 15 -6.20 10.72 34.57
CA THR A 15 -5.92 10.53 33.14
C THR A 15 -4.89 11.55 32.66
N ASN A 16 -4.00 11.15 31.74
CA ASN A 16 -3.08 12.06 31.08
C ASN A 16 -3.33 12.01 29.57
N ARG A 17 -4.01 13.04 29.06
CA ARG A 17 -4.41 13.15 27.66
C ARG A 17 -3.23 13.24 26.70
N GLU A 18 -2.10 13.78 27.15
CA GLU A 18 -0.90 13.91 26.33
C GLU A 18 -0.25 12.54 26.08
N VAL A 19 -0.16 11.70 27.11
CA VAL A 19 0.32 10.31 26.96
C VAL A 19 -0.60 9.53 26.03
N GLU A 20 -1.92 9.66 26.18
CA GLU A 20 -2.91 9.00 25.31
C GLU A 20 -2.78 9.48 23.87
N HIS A 21 -2.61 10.79 23.64
CA HIS A 21 -2.40 11.37 22.32
C HIS A 21 -1.17 10.76 21.63
N TRP A 22 -0.03 10.74 22.31
CA TRP A 22 1.19 10.18 21.73
C TRP A 22 1.10 8.68 21.47
N MET A 23 0.50 7.92 22.40
CA MET A 23 0.30 6.49 22.22
C MET A 23 -0.63 6.19 21.03
N ASN A 24 -1.68 6.99 20.82
CA ASN A 24 -2.57 6.88 19.67
C ASN A 24 -1.82 7.17 18.36
N ASN A 25 -1.03 8.25 18.30
CA ASN A 25 -0.22 8.57 17.11
C ASN A 25 0.76 7.43 16.77
N LEU A 26 1.40 6.83 17.78
CA LEU A 26 2.30 5.68 17.57
C LEU A 26 1.55 4.42 17.12
N ASN A 27 0.34 4.19 17.62
CA ASN A 27 -0.52 3.09 17.15
C ASN A 27 -0.92 3.28 15.67
N GLU A 28 -1.22 4.50 15.25
CA GLU A 28 -1.50 4.83 13.85
C GLU A 28 -0.27 4.56 12.96
N VAL A 29 0.90 5.03 13.38
CA VAL A 29 2.18 4.75 12.68
C VAL A 29 2.41 3.24 12.56
N GLN A 30 2.20 2.48 13.62
CA GLN A 30 2.35 1.03 13.58
C GLN A 30 1.34 0.36 12.64
N SER A 31 0.10 0.82 12.61
CA SER A 31 -0.92 0.35 11.67
C SER A 31 -0.47 0.53 10.21
N VAL A 32 0.11 1.69 9.89
CA VAL A 32 0.69 1.96 8.56
C VAL A 32 1.83 0.99 8.26
N ILE A 33 2.76 0.78 9.20
CA ILE A 33 3.88 -0.16 9.02
C ILE A 33 3.35 -1.58 8.74
N ASN A 34 2.39 -2.04 9.53
CA ASN A 34 1.78 -3.37 9.36
C ASN A 34 1.06 -3.52 8.00
N SER A 35 0.57 -2.42 7.41
CA SER A 35 -0.05 -2.41 6.07
C SER A 35 0.99 -2.38 4.95
N VAL A 36 2.07 -1.63 5.12
CA VAL A 36 3.08 -1.36 4.07
C VAL A 36 4.11 -2.49 3.97
N GLU A 37 4.61 -3.00 5.10
CA GLU A 37 5.63 -4.06 5.13
C GLU A 37 5.30 -5.28 4.25
N PRO A 38 4.10 -5.91 4.36
CA PRO A 38 3.76 -7.04 3.50
C PRO A 38 3.61 -6.66 2.02
N LYS A 39 3.13 -5.44 1.73
CA LYS A 39 2.98 -4.94 0.35
C LYS A 39 4.34 -4.71 -0.31
N LEU A 40 5.30 -4.13 0.42
CA LEU A 40 6.66 -3.93 -0.06
C LEU A 40 7.36 -5.28 -0.29
N THR A 41 7.20 -6.23 0.63
CA THR A 41 7.71 -7.61 0.48
C THR A 41 7.15 -8.31 -0.76
N ALA A 42 5.84 -8.15 -1.02
CA ALA A 42 5.17 -8.78 -2.15
C ALA A 42 5.53 -8.19 -3.54
N THR A 43 6.27 -7.07 -3.59
CA THR A 43 6.62 -6.37 -4.84
C THR A 43 7.36 -7.27 -5.82
N GLY A 44 8.33 -8.06 -5.33
CA GLY A 44 9.08 -9.00 -6.18
C GLY A 44 8.17 -10.08 -6.78
N GLY A 45 7.17 -10.56 -6.03
CA GLY A 45 6.21 -11.56 -6.50
C GLY A 45 5.34 -11.07 -7.66
N LYS A 46 4.99 -9.78 -7.68
CA LYS A 46 4.22 -9.19 -8.79
C LYS A 46 5.03 -9.19 -10.10
N TRP A 47 6.30 -8.83 -10.01
CA TRP A 47 7.20 -8.85 -11.17
C TRP A 47 7.53 -10.27 -11.63
N LYS A 48 7.62 -11.23 -10.70
CA LYS A 48 7.72 -12.65 -11.05
C LYS A 48 6.55 -13.12 -11.91
N ALA A 49 5.32 -12.71 -11.58
CA ALA A 49 4.14 -13.05 -12.38
C ALA A 49 4.20 -12.46 -13.79
N VAL A 50 4.66 -11.20 -13.94
CA VAL A 50 4.85 -10.57 -15.25
C VAL A 50 5.91 -11.33 -16.07
N ALA A 51 7.05 -11.66 -15.46
CA ALA A 51 8.12 -12.38 -16.14
C ALA A 51 7.69 -13.78 -16.59
N GLN A 52 6.97 -14.50 -15.72
CA GLN A 52 6.38 -15.80 -16.04
C GLN A 52 5.41 -15.70 -17.22
N HIS A 53 4.52 -14.70 -17.22
CA HIS A 53 3.53 -14.52 -18.29
C HIS A 53 4.19 -14.27 -19.66
N VAL A 54 5.19 -13.38 -19.72
CA VAL A 54 5.92 -13.08 -20.97
C VAL A 54 6.61 -14.34 -21.52
N LYS A 55 7.19 -15.14 -20.63
CA LYS A 55 7.85 -16.39 -21.00
C LYS A 55 6.85 -17.45 -21.50
N GLU A 56 5.77 -17.69 -20.78
CA GLU A 56 4.75 -18.69 -21.15
C GLU A 56 4.19 -18.41 -22.55
N VAL A 57 3.79 -17.18 -22.82
CA VAL A 57 3.26 -16.79 -24.13
C VAL A 57 4.32 -17.00 -25.23
N SER A 58 5.56 -16.62 -24.98
CA SER A 58 6.65 -16.77 -25.96
C SER A 58 6.98 -18.24 -26.22
N ASP A 59 7.04 -19.06 -25.16
CA ASP A 59 7.31 -20.49 -25.24
C ASP A 59 6.15 -21.21 -25.98
N GLU A 60 4.89 -20.89 -25.70
CA GLU A 60 3.71 -21.45 -26.39
C GLU A 60 3.72 -21.15 -27.89
N LEU A 61 3.99 -19.89 -28.28
CA LEU A 61 4.11 -19.51 -29.69
C LEU A 61 5.22 -20.30 -30.39
N SER A 62 6.30 -20.62 -29.70
CA SER A 62 7.43 -21.38 -30.27
C SER A 62 7.14 -22.87 -30.52
N GLN A 63 6.16 -23.46 -29.83
CA GLN A 63 5.90 -24.90 -29.92
C GLN A 63 5.32 -25.32 -31.27
N ILE A 64 4.46 -24.47 -31.83
CA ILE A 64 3.69 -24.77 -33.04
C ILE A 64 4.24 -24.08 -34.30
N PHE A 65 5.22 -23.19 -34.14
CA PHE A 65 5.77 -22.42 -35.27
C PHE A 65 6.71 -23.27 -36.11
N ASN A 66 6.57 -23.20 -37.45
CA ASN A 66 7.46 -23.91 -38.35
C ASN A 66 8.87 -23.28 -38.32
N LYS A 67 9.88 -24.08 -37.96
CA LYS A 67 11.27 -23.63 -37.85
C LYS A 67 11.90 -23.23 -39.18
N GLU A 68 11.32 -23.66 -40.29
CA GLU A 68 11.78 -23.32 -41.64
C GLU A 68 11.22 -21.98 -42.13
N ASP A 69 10.26 -21.38 -41.41
CA ASP A 69 9.68 -20.09 -41.78
C ASP A 69 10.65 -18.93 -41.44
N PRO A 70 10.87 -17.97 -42.35
CA PRO A 70 11.74 -16.81 -42.12
C PRO A 70 11.38 -15.96 -40.89
N HIS A 71 10.12 -16.00 -40.44
CA HIS A 71 9.68 -15.26 -39.26
C HIS A 71 9.96 -16.00 -37.94
N PHE A 72 10.50 -17.22 -38.00
CA PHE A 72 10.84 -17.98 -36.80
C PHE A 72 11.89 -17.26 -35.93
N ASP A 73 12.75 -16.44 -36.52
CA ASP A 73 13.71 -15.60 -35.79
C ASP A 73 13.02 -14.63 -34.81
N VAL A 74 11.83 -14.12 -35.15
CA VAL A 74 11.01 -13.28 -34.26
C VAL A 74 10.56 -14.07 -33.04
N ILE A 75 10.14 -15.32 -33.25
CA ILE A 75 9.65 -16.21 -32.20
C ILE A 75 10.79 -16.58 -31.24
N ILE A 76 11.96 -16.93 -31.78
CA ILE A 76 13.15 -17.23 -30.98
C ILE A 76 13.62 -16.01 -30.20
N ALA A 77 13.62 -14.81 -30.80
CA ALA A 77 13.94 -13.58 -30.10
C ALA A 77 12.97 -13.31 -28.94
N GLY A 78 11.68 -13.59 -29.11
CA GLY A 78 10.67 -13.53 -28.05
C GLY A 78 10.97 -14.48 -26.89
N VAL A 79 11.21 -15.76 -27.18
CA VAL A 79 11.57 -16.78 -26.17
C VAL A 79 12.83 -16.38 -25.39
N ASN A 80 13.88 -15.95 -26.09
CA ASN A 80 15.13 -15.54 -25.47
C ASN A 80 14.93 -14.31 -24.57
N SER A 81 14.16 -13.32 -25.04
CA SER A 81 13.81 -12.12 -24.26
C SER A 81 13.03 -12.49 -22.99
N GLY A 82 12.05 -13.39 -23.09
CA GLY A 82 11.26 -13.87 -21.95
C GLY A 82 12.13 -14.58 -20.89
N ARG A 83 13.03 -15.48 -21.32
CA ARG A 83 13.96 -16.16 -20.40
C ARG A 83 14.96 -15.20 -19.75
N LYS A 84 15.51 -14.24 -20.51
CA LYS A 84 16.40 -13.21 -19.98
C LYS A 84 15.70 -12.40 -18.90
N PHE A 85 14.46 -12.00 -19.15
CA PHE A 85 13.69 -11.22 -18.18
C PHE A 85 13.35 -12.03 -16.91
N GLU A 86 12.96 -13.30 -17.05
CA GLU A 86 12.75 -14.19 -15.89
C GLU A 86 14.01 -14.33 -15.03
N ASN A 87 15.18 -14.53 -15.66
CA ASN A 87 16.45 -14.62 -14.95
C ASN A 87 16.81 -13.29 -14.26
N ALA A 88 16.67 -12.16 -14.94
CA ALA A 88 16.94 -10.84 -14.36
C ALA A 88 16.00 -10.55 -13.18
N GLN A 89 14.72 -10.88 -13.30
CA GLN A 89 13.72 -10.76 -12.23
C GLN A 89 14.11 -11.59 -10.99
N ALA A 90 14.58 -12.82 -11.20
CA ALA A 90 15.01 -13.70 -10.12
C ALA A 90 16.26 -13.14 -9.41
N GLU A 91 17.20 -12.54 -10.14
CA GLU A 91 18.41 -11.94 -9.56
C GLU A 91 18.12 -10.65 -8.79
N VAL A 92 17.30 -9.74 -9.34
CA VAL A 92 16.86 -8.53 -8.62
C VAL A 92 16.13 -8.90 -7.33
N SER A 93 15.27 -9.93 -7.37
CA SER A 93 14.52 -10.36 -6.19
C SER A 93 15.40 -10.83 -5.03
N LYS A 94 16.58 -11.37 -5.32
CA LYS A 94 17.57 -11.84 -4.33
C LYS A 94 18.51 -10.74 -3.85
N SER A 95 18.76 -9.72 -4.67
CA SER A 95 19.87 -8.77 -4.49
C SER A 95 19.46 -7.32 -4.20
N ASP A 96 18.16 -7.01 -4.14
CA ASP A 96 17.67 -5.65 -3.87
C ASP A 96 17.92 -5.20 -2.41
N MET A 97 19.14 -4.71 -2.16
CA MET A 97 19.58 -4.24 -0.85
C MET A 97 18.78 -3.02 -0.34
N VAL A 98 18.24 -2.19 -1.24
CA VAL A 98 17.47 -1.00 -0.86
C VAL A 98 16.14 -1.42 -0.25
N ARG A 99 15.45 -2.37 -0.89
CA ARG A 99 14.23 -2.98 -0.34
C ARG A 99 14.48 -3.66 1.00
N GLU A 100 15.52 -4.50 1.09
CA GLU A 100 15.82 -5.24 2.32
C GLU A 100 16.16 -4.30 3.50
N ARG A 101 16.92 -3.24 3.24
CA ARG A 101 17.24 -2.21 4.24
C ARG A 101 15.98 -1.49 4.73
N ALA A 102 15.08 -1.09 3.83
CA ALA A 102 13.83 -0.44 4.19
C ALA A 102 12.93 -1.36 5.05
N LEU A 103 12.79 -2.63 4.65
CA LEU A 103 12.05 -3.63 5.42
C LEU A 103 12.66 -3.84 6.82
N MET A 104 13.98 -3.90 6.94
CA MET A 104 14.67 -4.00 8.23
C MET A 104 14.38 -2.78 9.11
N ARG A 105 14.45 -1.55 8.57
CA ARG A 105 14.13 -0.34 9.35
C ARG A 105 12.67 -0.30 9.79
N LEU A 106 11.72 -0.69 8.93
CA LEU A 106 10.30 -0.80 9.29
C LEU A 106 10.09 -1.76 10.45
N LYS A 107 10.69 -2.96 10.40
CA LYS A 107 10.61 -3.97 11.47
C LYS A 107 11.19 -3.44 12.78
N LYS A 108 12.41 -2.87 12.74
CA LYS A 108 13.07 -2.31 13.92
C LYS A 108 12.21 -1.20 14.55
N TYR A 109 11.62 -0.33 13.75
CA TYR A 109 10.80 0.76 14.24
C TYR A 109 9.49 0.28 14.86
N ARG A 110 8.85 -0.74 14.27
CA ARG A 110 7.72 -1.43 14.90
C ARG A 110 8.10 -1.99 16.28
N ASP A 111 9.25 -2.64 16.39
CA ASP A 111 9.71 -3.21 17.66
C ASP A 111 10.00 -2.12 18.71
N GLU A 112 10.54 -0.97 18.29
CA GLU A 112 10.70 0.21 19.15
C GLU A 112 9.34 0.72 19.67
N ILE A 113 8.29 0.75 18.84
CA ILE A 113 6.93 1.12 19.27
C ILE A 113 6.37 0.11 20.28
N GLU A 114 6.62 -1.19 20.11
CA GLU A 114 6.20 -2.22 21.07
C GLU A 114 6.89 -2.11 22.44
N VAL A 115 8.14 -1.65 22.47
CA VAL A 115 8.82 -1.29 23.73
C VAL A 115 8.07 -0.16 24.42
N LEU A 116 7.74 0.92 23.71
CA LEU A 116 7.01 2.05 24.28
C LEU A 116 5.60 1.66 24.75
N ARG A 117 4.94 0.74 24.04
CA ARG A 117 3.64 0.20 24.49
C ARG A 117 3.75 -0.56 25.81
N ARG A 118 4.86 -1.26 26.05
CA ARG A 118 5.12 -1.91 27.35
C ARG A 118 5.41 -0.88 28.43
N GLU A 119 6.22 0.13 28.16
CA GLU A 119 6.47 1.24 29.10
C GLU A 119 5.17 1.99 29.46
N TYR A 120 4.28 2.21 28.48
CA TYR A 120 2.94 2.77 28.69
C TYR A 120 2.10 1.94 29.67
N LYS A 121 2.13 0.60 29.56
CA LYS A 121 1.45 -0.29 30.51
C LYS A 121 2.10 -0.29 31.89
N GLU A 122 3.43 -0.19 31.99
CA GLU A 122 4.13 -0.10 33.28
C GLU A 122 3.82 1.21 34.02
N ARG A 123 3.70 2.32 33.28
CA ARG A 123 3.29 3.63 33.81
C ARG A 123 1.93 3.58 34.51
N GLU A 124 1.00 2.74 34.04
CA GLU A 124 -0.31 2.56 34.70
C GLU A 124 -0.18 2.01 36.13
N LYS A 125 0.82 1.17 36.41
CA LYS A 125 1.08 0.67 37.78
C LYS A 125 1.55 1.78 38.71
N VAL A 126 2.31 2.75 38.19
CA VAL A 126 2.77 3.92 38.97
C VAL A 126 1.59 4.87 39.22
N ARG A 127 0.71 5.06 38.23
CA ARG A 127 -0.55 5.80 38.40
C ARG A 127 -1.40 5.18 39.52
N GLU A 128 -1.59 3.86 39.51
CA GLU A 128 -2.37 3.17 40.54
C GLU A 128 -1.84 3.39 41.95
N ARG A 129 -0.51 3.45 42.12
CA ARG A 129 0.10 3.79 43.42
C ARG A 129 -0.21 5.22 43.85
N TYR A 130 -0.11 6.18 42.93
CA TYR A 130 -0.46 7.58 43.18
C TYR A 130 -1.94 7.71 43.57
N ASP A 131 -2.85 7.16 42.76
CA ASP A 131 -4.29 7.19 43.02
C ASP A 131 -4.65 6.49 44.35
N HIS A 132 -3.97 5.38 44.68
CA HIS A 132 -4.15 4.67 45.95
C HIS A 132 -3.80 5.55 47.15
N TYR A 133 -2.62 6.20 47.14
CA TYR A 133 -2.22 7.06 48.25
C TYR A 133 -3.06 8.32 48.34
N ARG A 134 -3.54 8.87 47.22
CA ARG A 134 -4.46 10.02 47.20
C ARG A 134 -5.75 9.69 47.95
N VAL A 135 -6.42 8.60 47.57
CA VAL A 135 -7.66 8.14 48.23
C VAL A 135 -7.42 7.77 49.69
N LYS A 136 -6.28 7.18 50.00
CA LYS A 136 -5.93 6.79 51.38
C LYS A 136 -5.72 8.02 52.27
N LEU A 137 -5.05 9.05 51.75
CA LEU A 137 -4.82 10.29 52.46
C LEU A 137 -6.13 11.01 52.77
N ASP A 138 -6.98 11.20 51.75
CA ASP A 138 -8.31 11.82 51.90
C ASP A 138 -9.13 11.14 53.00
N ASN A 139 -9.08 9.81 53.06
CA ASN A 139 -9.81 9.03 54.05
C ASN A 139 -9.21 9.12 55.48
N LEU A 140 -7.91 9.31 55.61
CA LEU A 140 -7.25 9.49 56.90
C LEU A 140 -7.50 10.90 57.44
N GLU A 141 -7.38 11.92 56.58
CA GLU A 141 -7.64 13.32 56.92
C GLU A 141 -9.10 13.54 57.32
N LYS A 142 -10.06 12.95 56.59
CA LYS A 142 -11.49 12.98 56.96
C LYS A 142 -11.79 12.36 58.33
N LYS A 143 -11.00 11.37 58.76
CA LYS A 143 -11.16 10.73 60.06
C LYS A 143 -10.50 11.50 61.20
N GLY A 144 -9.52 12.36 60.90
CA GLY A 144 -8.87 13.27 61.85
C GLY A 144 -8.19 12.59 63.05
N LYS A 145 -7.87 11.29 62.94
CA LYS A 145 -7.28 10.49 64.01
C LYS A 145 -5.93 9.95 63.53
N ASP A 146 -4.93 9.99 64.42
CA ASP A 146 -3.57 9.46 64.19
C ASP A 146 -2.71 10.32 63.24
N GLN A 147 -2.25 11.47 63.76
CA GLN A 147 -1.40 12.44 63.06
C GLN A 147 -0.09 11.84 62.51
N PRO A 148 0.66 11.01 63.27
CA PRO A 148 1.88 10.37 62.74
C PRO A 148 1.61 9.48 61.51
N ARG A 149 0.43 8.84 61.46
CA ARG A 149 0.02 8.03 60.30
C ARG A 149 -0.36 8.89 59.11
N ILE A 150 -0.97 10.05 59.31
CA ILE A 150 -1.27 11.01 58.24
C ILE A 150 0.03 11.49 57.61
N GLU A 151 0.98 11.98 58.41
CA GLU A 151 2.29 12.46 57.94
C GLU A 151 3.06 11.40 57.14
N ARG A 152 3.05 10.14 57.60
CA ARG A 152 3.67 9.04 56.84
C ARG A 152 3.01 8.80 55.48
N ASN A 153 1.68 8.94 55.37
CA ASN A 153 1.01 8.78 54.08
C ASN A 153 1.15 10.03 53.19
N GLN A 154 1.34 11.22 53.76
CA GLN A 154 1.69 12.44 53.00
C GLN A 154 3.02 12.26 52.29
N GLN A 155 4.05 11.75 52.97
CA GLN A 155 5.33 11.45 52.34
C GLN A 155 5.19 10.39 51.24
N LYS A 156 4.45 9.31 51.48
CA LYS A 156 4.22 8.26 50.47
C LYS A 156 3.45 8.74 49.24
N LEU A 157 2.50 9.66 49.44
CA LEU A 157 1.79 10.30 48.33
C LEU A 157 2.77 11.13 47.50
N LYS A 158 3.58 11.96 48.15
CA LYS A 158 4.61 12.77 47.49
C LYS A 158 5.60 11.90 46.71
N ASP A 159 6.13 10.83 47.32
CA ASP A 159 7.04 9.91 46.64
C ASP A 159 6.38 9.24 45.41
N ALA A 160 5.09 8.89 45.51
CA ALA A 160 4.34 8.29 44.41
C ALA A 160 4.00 9.31 43.29
N GLU A 161 3.74 10.56 43.66
CA GLU A 161 3.50 11.69 42.76
C GLU A 161 4.77 12.03 41.95
N ASP A 162 5.90 12.19 42.64
CA ASP A 162 7.21 12.46 42.03
C ASP A 162 7.59 11.34 41.06
N ALA A 163 7.42 10.08 41.45
CA ALA A 163 7.67 8.92 40.58
C ALA A 163 6.74 8.90 39.37
N TYR A 164 5.45 9.18 39.55
CA TYR A 164 4.47 9.21 38.47
C TYR A 164 4.76 10.31 37.44
N HIS A 165 5.09 11.52 37.91
CA HIS A 165 5.44 12.64 37.03
C HIS A 165 6.75 12.39 36.30
N ALA A 166 7.78 11.88 36.97
CA ALA A 166 9.06 11.55 36.35
C ALA A 166 8.90 10.52 35.23
N VAL A 167 8.24 9.38 35.51
CA VAL A 167 7.99 8.32 34.52
C VAL A 167 7.11 8.83 33.38
N THR A 168 6.10 9.65 33.67
CA THR A 168 5.21 10.20 32.64
C THR A 168 5.95 11.17 31.71
N ALA A 169 6.77 12.07 32.25
CA ALA A 169 7.55 13.01 31.44
C ALA A 169 8.58 12.30 30.56
N GLU A 170 9.29 11.32 31.13
CA GLU A 170 10.25 10.50 30.37
C GLU A 170 9.55 9.75 29.23
N LEU A 171 8.39 9.14 29.50
CA LEU A 171 7.62 8.41 28.49
C LEU A 171 7.14 9.32 27.36
N ILE A 172 6.61 10.50 27.68
CA ILE A 172 6.16 11.48 26.68
C ILE A 172 7.33 11.86 25.76
N GLN A 173 8.49 12.19 26.34
CA GLN A 173 9.68 12.56 25.57
C GLN A 173 10.13 11.43 24.64
N LYS A 174 10.14 10.18 25.13
CA LYS A 174 10.47 9.01 24.31
C LYS A 174 9.46 8.80 23.18
N MET A 175 8.16 8.93 23.47
CA MET A 175 7.11 8.77 22.47
C MET A 175 7.17 9.85 21.39
N GLU A 176 7.34 11.12 21.75
CA GLU A 176 7.49 12.22 20.80
C GLU A 176 8.72 12.01 19.90
N THR A 177 9.86 11.67 20.50
CA THR A 177 11.11 11.42 19.76
C THR A 177 10.96 10.24 18.82
N SER A 178 10.31 9.17 19.28
CA SER A 178 10.03 8.00 18.45
C SER A 178 9.07 8.33 17.31
N TRP A 179 8.01 9.10 17.58
CA TRP A 179 7.03 9.49 16.57
C TRP A 179 7.68 10.26 15.42
N LYS A 180 8.60 11.20 15.68
CA LYS A 180 9.28 11.99 14.63
C LYS A 180 10.03 11.13 13.60
N LYS A 181 10.47 9.91 13.96
CA LYS A 181 11.19 9.00 13.05
C LYS A 181 10.36 8.51 11.87
N HIS A 182 9.03 8.52 11.95
CA HIS A 182 8.18 7.97 10.90
C HIS A 182 8.39 8.66 9.55
N VAL A 183 8.70 9.96 9.55
CA VAL A 183 8.88 10.78 8.34
C VAL A 183 9.98 10.20 7.45
N GLU A 184 11.17 9.98 8.03
CA GLU A 184 12.32 9.44 7.30
C GLU A 184 12.11 7.98 6.90
N ILE A 185 11.52 7.18 7.79
CA ILE A 185 11.32 5.74 7.56
C ILE A 185 10.29 5.51 6.44
N PHE A 186 9.21 6.31 6.39
CA PHE A 186 8.21 6.23 5.33
C PHE A 186 8.76 6.75 4.00
N ALA A 187 9.57 7.81 4.02
CA ALA A 187 10.29 8.26 2.83
C ALA A 187 11.21 7.17 2.27
N GLU A 188 12.00 6.50 3.13
CA GLU A 188 12.86 5.39 2.71
C GLU A 188 12.08 4.20 2.15
N ALA A 189 10.95 3.83 2.77
CA ALA A 189 10.07 2.78 2.25
C ALA A 189 9.49 3.13 0.86
N SER A 190 9.15 4.40 0.63
CA SER A 190 8.69 4.89 -0.68
C SER A 190 9.80 4.85 -1.73
N ILE A 191 11.00 5.32 -1.37
CA ILE A 191 12.19 5.26 -2.23
C ILE A 191 12.50 3.80 -2.59
N ALA A 192 12.48 2.90 -1.62
CA ALA A 192 12.73 1.48 -1.85
C ALA A 192 11.72 0.87 -2.82
N LEU A 193 10.43 1.19 -2.68
CA LEU A 193 9.40 0.75 -3.64
C LEU A 193 9.75 1.22 -5.06
N TRP A 194 9.95 2.52 -5.25
CA TRP A 194 10.21 3.09 -6.58
C TRP A 194 11.53 2.61 -7.17
N HIS A 195 12.56 2.45 -6.36
CA HIS A 195 13.83 1.87 -6.76
C HIS A 195 13.64 0.46 -7.34
N THR A 196 12.93 -0.43 -6.63
CA THR A 196 12.62 -1.77 -7.15
C THR A 196 11.82 -1.70 -8.46
N GLN A 197 10.84 -0.80 -8.57
CA GLN A 197 10.06 -0.65 -9.81
C GLN A 197 10.95 -0.22 -10.98
N MET A 198 11.80 0.79 -10.78
CA MET A 198 12.69 1.29 -11.82
C MET A 198 13.69 0.23 -12.27
N LEU A 199 14.31 -0.49 -11.32
CA LEU A 199 15.21 -1.60 -11.65
C LEU A 199 14.51 -2.64 -12.52
N MET A 200 13.30 -3.04 -12.16
CA MET A 200 12.57 -4.05 -12.94
C MET A 200 12.15 -3.56 -14.33
N ILE A 201 11.79 -2.28 -14.47
CA ILE A 201 11.49 -1.65 -15.76
C ILE A 201 12.74 -1.60 -16.65
N ASP A 202 13.89 -1.25 -16.07
CA ASP A 202 15.17 -1.23 -16.78
C ASP A 202 15.56 -2.64 -17.24
N GLU A 203 15.42 -3.65 -16.38
CA GLU A 203 15.70 -5.05 -16.75
C GLU A 203 14.73 -5.59 -17.80
N PHE A 204 13.46 -5.21 -17.74
CA PHE A 204 12.49 -5.52 -18.81
C PHE A 204 12.90 -4.88 -20.14
N SER A 205 13.30 -3.61 -20.11
CA SER A 205 13.73 -2.86 -21.28
C SER A 205 14.99 -3.46 -21.92
N LYS A 206 15.99 -3.84 -21.09
CA LYS A 206 17.22 -4.51 -21.56
C LYS A 206 16.92 -5.89 -22.13
N SER A 207 16.07 -6.66 -21.46
CA SER A 207 15.73 -8.03 -21.88
C SER A 207 14.95 -8.06 -23.20
N SER A 208 14.19 -7.01 -23.50
CA SER A 208 13.38 -6.88 -24.72
C SER A 208 14.12 -6.24 -25.91
N GLU A 209 15.42 -5.95 -25.79
CA GLU A 209 16.18 -5.28 -26.86
C GLU A 209 16.17 -6.09 -28.17
N GLU A 210 16.28 -7.42 -28.09
CA GLU A 210 16.32 -8.31 -29.26
C GLU A 210 15.00 -8.34 -30.03
N ILE A 211 13.86 -8.18 -29.34
CA ILE A 211 12.54 -8.15 -30.00
C ILE A 211 12.15 -6.74 -30.46
N ARG A 212 12.84 -5.70 -29.96
CA ARG A 212 12.47 -4.30 -30.18
C ARG A 212 12.52 -3.90 -31.65
N SER A 213 13.54 -4.33 -32.39
CA SER A 213 13.67 -4.04 -33.83
C SER A 213 12.47 -4.61 -34.61
N TYR A 214 12.13 -5.87 -34.39
CA TYR A 214 10.98 -6.52 -35.04
C TYR A 214 9.65 -5.80 -34.74
N VAL A 215 9.46 -5.35 -33.49
CA VAL A 215 8.28 -4.56 -33.11
C VAL A 215 8.27 -3.20 -33.83
N GLN A 216 9.40 -2.51 -33.90
CA GLN A 216 9.51 -1.22 -34.59
C GLN A 216 9.27 -1.33 -36.09
N ASP A 217 9.81 -2.38 -36.73
CA ASP A 217 9.60 -2.66 -38.15
C ASP A 217 8.11 -2.94 -38.43
N TYR A 218 7.47 -3.77 -37.60
CA TYR A 218 6.03 -4.04 -37.71
C TYR A 218 5.18 -2.78 -37.56
N LEU A 219 5.46 -1.95 -36.55
CA LEU A 219 4.75 -0.69 -36.31
C LEU A 219 4.96 0.32 -37.45
N SER A 220 6.15 0.34 -38.05
CA SER A 220 6.46 1.21 -39.19
C SER A 220 5.67 0.77 -40.43
N ASN A 221 5.61 -0.54 -40.69
CA ASN A 221 4.85 -1.13 -41.80
C ASN A 221 3.34 -0.94 -41.66
N LEU A 222 2.80 -0.95 -40.43
CA LEU A 222 1.38 -0.64 -40.20
C LEU A 222 1.04 0.81 -40.56
N LYS A 223 1.93 1.76 -40.26
CA LYS A 223 1.73 3.19 -40.56
C LYS A 223 1.76 3.47 -42.05
N THR A 224 2.67 2.84 -42.79
CA THR A 224 2.77 3.00 -44.25
C THR A 224 1.58 2.36 -44.96
N ASN A 225 1.12 1.18 -44.52
CA ASN A 225 -0.05 0.52 -45.11
C ASN A 225 -1.37 1.23 -44.79
N SER A 226 -1.50 1.86 -43.62
CA SER A 226 -2.70 2.65 -43.26
C SER A 226 -2.83 3.95 -44.06
N GLY A 227 -1.73 4.46 -44.64
CA GLY A 227 -1.72 5.63 -45.52
C GLY A 227 -2.17 5.36 -46.96
N ASN A 228 -2.29 4.09 -47.37
CA ASN A 228 -2.67 3.69 -48.73
C ASN A 228 -4.16 3.32 -48.89
N TYR A 229 -4.98 3.43 -47.83
CA TYR A 229 -6.40 3.09 -47.86
C TYR A 229 -7.35 4.25 -48.21
N THR A 230 -6.84 5.39 -48.72
CA THR A 230 -7.65 6.54 -49.14
C THR A 230 -7.45 6.94 -50.61
N GLY A 231 -7.23 5.99 -51.51
CA GLY A 231 -7.04 6.32 -52.92
C GLY A 231 -7.17 5.16 -53.88
N ASP A 232 -8.35 4.53 -53.98
CA ASP A 232 -8.86 4.14 -55.30
C ASP A 232 -10.37 3.84 -55.26
N ARG A 233 -11.18 4.84 -55.64
CA ARG A 233 -12.59 4.66 -55.97
C ARG A 233 -13.04 5.77 -56.90
N THR A 234 -12.66 5.64 -58.18
CA THR A 234 -13.26 6.18 -59.42
C THR A 234 -12.13 6.25 -60.47
N SER A 235 -12.22 5.83 -61.73
CA SER A 235 -13.29 5.38 -62.60
C SER A 235 -12.61 5.08 -63.97
N SER A 236 -12.86 3.92 -64.57
CA SER A 236 -12.88 3.75 -66.03
C SER A 236 -13.68 2.47 -66.32
N THR A 237 -15.00 2.56 -66.38
CA THR A 237 -15.77 2.77 -67.62
C THR A 237 -15.40 1.75 -68.69
N VAL A 238 -16.01 0.57 -68.60
CA VAL A 238 -16.21 -0.33 -69.74
C VAL A 238 -17.71 -0.32 -70.02
N GLU A 239 -18.07 0.17 -71.20
CA GLU A 239 -19.43 0.13 -71.74
C GLU A 239 -19.84 -1.32 -72.02
N GLU A 240 -21.00 -1.74 -71.53
CA GLU A 240 -21.67 -2.97 -71.94
C GLU A 240 -23.08 -2.61 -72.39
N GLY A 241 -23.41 -2.95 -73.64
CA GLY A 241 -24.73 -2.77 -74.22
C GLY A 241 -25.47 -4.10 -74.31
N ALA A 242 -26.69 -4.10 -73.73
CA ALA A 242 -27.88 -4.90 -74.08
C ALA A 242 -27.82 -6.44 -73.84
N ASP A 243 -28.80 -7.14 -73.27
CA ASP A 243 -30.17 -6.86 -72.78
C ASP A 243 -30.71 -8.17 -72.12
N LEU A 244 -31.78 -8.06 -71.31
CA LEU A 244 -32.75 -9.12 -70.88
C LEU A 244 -32.23 -10.27 -69.96
N SER A 245 -32.86 -10.70 -68.86
CA SER A 245 -34.25 -10.60 -68.40
C SER A 245 -34.44 -11.15 -66.95
N LYS A 246 -35.40 -10.55 -66.23
CA LYS A 246 -36.32 -11.04 -65.15
C LYS A 246 -35.93 -12.18 -64.18
N SER A 247 -36.09 -11.87 -62.89
CA SER A 247 -36.82 -12.64 -61.82
C SER A 247 -36.13 -12.34 -60.48
N GLY A 248 -36.69 -11.58 -59.53
CA GLY A 248 -37.87 -11.94 -58.73
C GLY A 248 -37.43 -12.49 -57.36
N GLY A 249 -37.67 -11.75 -56.26
CA GLY A 249 -37.48 -12.26 -54.90
C GLY A 249 -37.01 -11.23 -53.88
N SER A 250 -37.95 -10.47 -53.33
CA SER A 250 -37.79 -9.70 -52.09
C SER A 250 -37.93 -10.66 -50.91
N GLU A 251 -36.95 -10.74 -50.02
CA GLU A 251 -37.19 -11.08 -48.61
C GLU A 251 -36.07 -10.55 -47.72
N GLU A 252 -36.49 -9.82 -46.69
CA GLU A 252 -35.68 -9.14 -45.69
C GLU A 252 -35.03 -10.17 -44.75
N GLY A 253 -33.71 -10.32 -44.84
CA GLY A 253 -32.90 -11.12 -43.92
C GLY A 253 -32.14 -10.25 -42.92
N LYS A 254 -32.76 -9.94 -41.77
CA LYS A 254 -32.10 -9.39 -40.58
C LYS A 254 -30.95 -10.30 -40.14
N PHE A 255 -29.71 -9.83 -40.21
CA PHE A 255 -28.57 -10.51 -39.62
C PHE A 255 -28.39 -10.07 -38.16
N THR A 256 -28.87 -10.92 -37.25
CA THR A 256 -28.70 -10.84 -35.80
C THR A 256 -27.27 -11.19 -35.38
N ARG A 257 -26.66 -10.33 -34.56
CA ARG A 257 -25.42 -10.61 -33.81
C ARG A 257 -25.67 -11.71 -32.76
N PRO A 258 -24.79 -12.71 -32.60
CA PRO A 258 -24.85 -13.57 -31.43
C PRO A 258 -24.09 -12.91 -30.26
N PHE A 259 -24.85 -12.39 -29.30
CA PHE A 259 -24.42 -12.28 -27.91
C PHE A 259 -24.57 -13.67 -27.28
N HIS A 260 -23.48 -14.23 -26.74
CA HIS A 260 -23.58 -15.36 -25.84
C HIS A 260 -23.58 -14.85 -24.40
N ASP A 261 -24.76 -14.90 -23.79
CA ASP A 261 -24.96 -14.95 -22.35
C ASP A 261 -24.50 -16.32 -21.84
N SER A 262 -23.83 -16.34 -20.69
CA SER A 262 -23.77 -17.52 -19.84
C SER A 262 -23.89 -17.05 -18.39
N LYS A 263 -25.03 -17.37 -17.78
CA LYS A 263 -25.41 -17.03 -16.41
C LYS A 263 -25.15 -18.21 -15.47
N HIS A 264 -24.58 -17.86 -14.32
CA HIS A 264 -24.76 -18.41 -12.97
C HIS A 264 -24.33 -19.85 -12.64
N THR A 265 -23.34 -19.93 -11.75
CA THR A 265 -23.51 -20.62 -10.46
C THR A 265 -23.08 -19.70 -9.32
N THR A 266 -24.02 -19.50 -8.38
CA THR A 266 -23.92 -18.79 -7.10
C THR A 266 -23.38 -19.72 -6.02
N GLU A 267 -22.37 -19.27 -5.27
CA GLU A 267 -22.16 -19.70 -3.87
C GLU A 267 -21.69 -18.49 -3.03
N ASN A 268 -22.14 -18.52 -1.77
CA ASN A 268 -22.30 -17.40 -0.84
C ASN A 268 -21.00 -16.80 -0.31
N SER A 269 -21.02 -15.50 -0.03
CA SER A 269 -20.24 -14.88 1.06
C SER A 269 -20.89 -13.55 1.45
N ASP A 270 -21.59 -13.56 2.59
CA ASP A 270 -22.02 -12.37 3.30
C ASP A 270 -20.81 -11.50 3.66
N SER A 271 -20.83 -10.23 3.26
CA SER A 271 -20.15 -9.18 4.03
C SER A 271 -20.86 -7.84 3.83
N SER A 272 -21.66 -7.48 4.82
CA SER A 272 -22.29 -6.19 4.97
C SER A 272 -21.25 -5.16 5.39
N SER A 273 -21.06 -4.10 4.60
CA SER A 273 -20.40 -2.86 5.04
C SER A 273 -21.28 -1.67 4.67
N PRO A 274 -21.59 -0.75 5.61
CA PRO A 274 -22.49 0.35 5.35
C PRO A 274 -21.75 1.51 4.65
N THR A 275 -22.38 2.04 3.61
CA THR A 275 -22.01 3.28 2.92
C THR A 275 -22.54 4.47 3.73
N LEU A 276 -21.66 5.38 4.15
CA LEU A 276 -22.06 6.68 4.68
C LEU A 276 -21.96 7.72 3.56
N GLU A 277 -23.12 8.18 3.12
CA GLU A 277 -23.30 9.41 2.37
C GLU A 277 -22.92 10.60 3.27
N VAL A 278 -22.05 11.49 2.79
CA VAL A 278 -21.91 12.85 3.34
C VAL A 278 -22.10 13.82 2.19
N ASN A 279 -23.29 14.42 2.17
CA ASN A 279 -23.65 15.57 1.37
C ASN A 279 -23.35 16.82 2.21
N GLY A 280 -22.50 17.73 1.74
CA GLY A 280 -22.12 18.93 2.49
C GLY A 280 -21.39 19.95 1.61
N LYS A 281 -22.13 20.95 1.15
CA LYS A 281 -21.72 22.05 0.28
C LYS A 281 -20.70 23.01 0.91
N GLN A 282 -19.86 23.56 0.01
CA GLN A 282 -19.36 24.94 -0.09
C GLN A 282 -18.50 25.56 1.03
N GLY A 283 -17.31 25.99 0.63
CA GLY A 283 -16.52 27.01 1.33
C GLY A 283 -15.23 27.35 0.58
N SER A 284 -15.30 28.37 -0.28
CA SER A 284 -14.19 29.05 -0.97
C SER A 284 -13.08 29.50 -0.01
N SER A 285 -11.81 29.38 -0.40
CA SER A 285 -10.90 30.53 -0.49
C SER A 285 -9.56 30.15 -1.13
N SER A 286 -9.09 31.12 -1.92
CA SER A 286 -7.92 31.21 -2.79
C SER A 286 -6.56 31.02 -2.14
N ASP A 287 -5.59 30.71 -3.02
CA ASP A 287 -4.19 31.20 -3.09
C ASP A 287 -3.54 31.72 -1.82
N VAL A 288 -2.28 31.31 -1.58
CA VAL A 288 -1.15 32.24 -1.34
C VAL A 288 0.20 31.50 -1.16
N TYR A 289 1.22 32.04 -1.84
CA TYR A 289 2.68 31.88 -1.77
C TYR A 289 3.44 30.73 -2.47
N ARG A 290 3.78 31.06 -3.71
CA ARG A 290 4.98 30.73 -4.48
C ARG A 290 6.20 31.55 -4.00
N SER A 291 7.38 30.93 -3.97
CA SER A 291 8.72 31.53 -4.10
C SER A 291 9.22 32.47 -2.99
N MET A 292 10.38 32.15 -2.40
CA MET A 292 11.60 32.98 -2.49
C MET A 292 12.83 32.29 -1.87
N ARG A 293 13.95 32.34 -2.63
CA ARG A 293 15.36 32.53 -2.23
C ARG A 293 16.05 31.40 -1.41
N SER A 294 17.14 30.76 -1.86
CA SER A 294 18.41 31.27 -2.44
C SER A 294 19.01 32.43 -1.66
N THR A 295 19.86 32.12 -0.67
CA THR A 295 21.19 32.74 -0.47
C THR A 295 21.97 32.04 0.66
N GLN A 296 23.24 31.74 0.36
CA GLN A 296 24.45 31.67 1.21
C GLN A 296 24.60 30.48 2.18
N ALA A 297 25.77 29.83 2.32
CA ALA A 297 27.15 30.28 2.08
C ALA A 297 27.97 29.28 1.24
#